data_AF-A0A4Q3TZQ2-F1
#
_entry.id   AF-A0A4Q3TZQ2-F1
#
_cell.length_a   1.000
_cell.length_b   1.000
_cell.length_c   1.000
_cell.angle_alpha   90.00
_cell.angle_beta   90.00
_cell.angle_gamma   90.00
#
_symmetry.space_group_name_H-M   'P 1'
#
loop_
_entity.id
_entity.type
_entity.pdbx_description
1 polymer ?
#
loop_
_entity_poly.entity_id
_entity_poly.type
_entity_poly.pdbx_seq_one_letter_code
_entity_poly.pdbx_strand_id
1 'polypeptide(L)'
;MEPLSVIQGPRKGDIFPHHEVRPMNDGDMESANRLCESVYGVARAGELLGVVMRGEARAVFRNGRMTGYTTGIGFFGHTVAESNDDLKALISSAEEIAGPGMLVPTRNSELLRWCLDQGLRIQYPATLMARGGYQPPKGAFLPSILY
;
A
#
# COMPACT_ATOMS: atom_id res chain seq x y z
N MET A 1 6.30 12.56 -12.61
CA MET A 1 6.94 11.24 -12.52
C MET A 1 7.29 10.98 -11.07
N GLU A 2 7.26 9.73 -10.65
CA GLU A 2 7.66 9.30 -9.31
C GLU A 2 8.74 8.22 -9.43
N PRO A 3 9.96 8.44 -8.91
CA PRO A 3 10.97 7.39 -8.85
C PRO A 3 10.52 6.31 -7.87
N LEU A 4 10.68 5.05 -8.27
CA LEU A 4 10.31 3.89 -7.49
C LEU A 4 11.54 3.01 -7.22
N SER A 5 11.52 2.35 -6.07
CA SER A 5 12.42 1.25 -5.76
C SER A 5 11.60 -0.02 -5.65
N VAL A 6 11.91 -1.02 -6.47
CA VAL A 6 11.26 -2.34 -6.35
C VAL A 6 11.92 -3.07 -5.18
N ILE A 7 11.14 -3.32 -4.14
CA ILE A 7 11.60 -3.92 -2.88
C ILE A 7 11.09 -5.35 -2.76
N GLN A 8 12.00 -6.27 -2.44
CA GLN A 8 11.67 -7.69 -2.26
C GLN A 8 12.57 -8.32 -1.20
N GLY A 9 12.10 -9.40 -0.57
CA GLY A 9 12.88 -10.17 0.40
C GLY A 9 12.00 -10.85 1.46
N PRO A 10 12.62 -11.59 2.39
CA PRO A 10 11.88 -12.20 3.50
C PRO A 10 11.30 -11.12 4.40
N ARG A 11 10.00 -11.20 4.67
CA ARG A 11 9.33 -10.29 5.59
C ARG A 11 9.58 -10.70 7.04
N LYS A 12 9.71 -9.73 7.93
CA LYS A 12 9.62 -9.94 9.38
C LYS A 12 8.24 -9.54 9.89
N GLY A 13 7.67 -10.39 10.74
CA GLY A 13 6.40 -10.21 11.43
C GLY A 13 6.46 -9.13 12.50
N ASP A 14 6.54 -7.85 12.10
CA ASP A 14 6.53 -6.75 13.07
C ASP A 14 5.10 -6.45 13.54
N ILE A 15 4.95 -6.19 14.84
CA ILE A 15 3.70 -5.77 15.47
C ILE A 15 3.68 -4.25 15.54
N PHE A 16 2.59 -3.64 15.06
CA PHE A 16 2.34 -2.21 15.16
C PHE A 16 1.25 -1.98 16.21
N PRO A 17 1.60 -1.55 17.43
CA PRO A 17 0.60 -1.26 18.46
C PRO A 17 -0.45 -0.27 17.92
N HIS A 18 -1.71 -0.49 18.29
CA HIS A 18 -2.86 0.32 17.85
C HIS A 18 -3.19 0.29 16.36
N HIS A 19 -2.53 -0.56 15.56
CA HIS A 19 -2.85 -0.80 14.16
C HIS A 19 -3.40 -2.23 14.02
N GLU A 20 -4.72 -2.34 13.90
CA GLU A 20 -5.39 -3.61 13.65
C GLU A 20 -5.49 -3.83 12.14
N VAL A 21 -4.90 -4.91 11.63
CA VAL A 21 -5.06 -5.30 10.23
C VAL A 21 -5.98 -6.49 10.11
N ARG A 22 -7.03 -6.37 9.30
CA ARG A 22 -8.00 -7.44 9.06
C ARG A 22 -8.43 -7.53 7.59
N PRO A 23 -8.99 -8.66 7.14
CA PRO A 23 -9.68 -8.73 5.85
C PRO A 23 -10.77 -7.67 5.75
N MET A 24 -10.92 -7.09 4.56
CA MET A 24 -12.01 -6.17 4.26
C MET A 24 -13.33 -6.92 4.03
N ASN A 25 -14.44 -6.24 4.31
CA ASN A 25 -15.79 -6.67 3.94
C ASN A 25 -16.53 -5.55 3.20
N ASP A 26 -17.75 -5.83 2.72
CA ASP A 26 -18.55 -4.88 1.92
C ASP A 26 -18.82 -3.56 2.65
N GLY A 27 -18.95 -3.58 3.99
CA GLY A 27 -19.16 -2.39 4.81
C GLY A 27 -17.96 -1.43 4.87
N ASP A 28 -16.78 -1.90 4.45
CA ASP A 28 -15.55 -1.10 4.45
C ASP A 28 -15.38 -0.24 3.18
N MET A 29 -16.16 -0.53 2.11
CA MET A 29 -15.98 0.05 0.78
C MET A 29 -16.12 1.57 0.75
N GLU A 30 -17.08 2.13 1.49
CA GLU A 30 -17.28 3.58 1.55
C GLU A 30 -16.08 4.29 2.20
N SER A 31 -15.51 3.68 3.25
CA SER A 31 -14.33 4.23 3.93
C SER A 31 -13.08 4.14 3.06
N ALA A 32 -12.91 3.03 2.33
CA ALA A 32 -11.80 2.86 1.42
C ALA A 32 -11.87 3.82 0.22
N ASN A 33 -13.07 4.07 -0.32
CA ASN A 33 -13.26 5.05 -1.39
C ASN A 33 -12.88 6.47 -0.94
N ARG A 34 -13.38 6.89 0.23
CA ARG A 34 -13.04 8.20 0.81
C ARG A 34 -11.55 8.34 1.07
N LEU A 35 -10.88 7.27 1.51
CA LEU A 35 -9.44 7.26 1.70
C LEU A 35 -8.67 7.35 0.37
N CYS A 36 -9.10 6.62 -0.65
CA CYS A 36 -8.49 6.67 -1.97
C CYS A 36 -8.61 8.08 -2.56
N GLU A 37 -9.79 8.71 -2.45
CA GLU A 37 -10.00 10.09 -2.88
C GLU A 37 -9.15 11.10 -2.10
N SER A 38 -8.99 10.92 -0.79
CA SER A 38 -8.17 11.86 0.01
C SER A 38 -6.68 11.77 -0.32
N VAL A 39 -6.17 10.57 -0.64
CA VAL A 39 -4.76 10.33 -0.94
C VAL A 39 -4.44 10.59 -2.42
N TYR A 40 -5.22 10.03 -3.35
CA TYR A 40 -4.99 10.08 -4.80
C TYR A 40 -5.85 11.10 -5.56
N GLY A 41 -6.86 11.69 -4.93
CA GLY A 41 -7.79 12.63 -5.60
C GLY A 41 -8.85 11.97 -6.48
N VAL A 42 -8.89 10.64 -6.56
CA VAL A 42 -9.86 9.86 -7.35
C VAL A 42 -10.29 8.60 -6.59
N ALA A 43 -11.54 8.17 -6.77
CA ALA A 43 -12.01 6.89 -6.25
C ALA A 43 -11.61 5.73 -7.18
N ARG A 44 -11.17 4.60 -6.60
CA ARG A 44 -10.86 3.34 -7.32
C ARG A 44 -11.82 2.19 -6.93
N ALA A 45 -13.10 2.52 -6.77
CA ALA A 45 -14.12 1.64 -6.16
C ALA A 45 -14.31 0.28 -6.85
N GLY A 46 -14.28 0.23 -8.19
CA GLY A 46 -14.58 -0.98 -8.96
C GLY A 46 -13.51 -2.07 -8.81
N GLU A 47 -12.24 -1.68 -8.77
CA GLU A 47 -11.10 -2.60 -8.63
C GLU A 47 -11.05 -3.22 -7.25
N LEU A 48 -11.25 -2.38 -6.22
CA LEU A 48 -11.23 -2.80 -4.84
C LEU A 48 -12.33 -3.83 -4.54
N LEU A 49 -13.53 -3.65 -5.11
CA LEU A 49 -14.64 -4.57 -4.93
C LEU A 49 -14.30 -6.00 -5.38
N GLY A 50 -13.66 -6.13 -6.55
CA GLY A 50 -13.26 -7.45 -7.07
C GLY A 50 -12.25 -8.17 -6.18
N VAL A 51 -11.37 -7.42 -5.52
CA VAL A 51 -10.35 -7.96 -4.60
C VAL A 51 -10.96 -8.30 -3.22
N VAL A 52 -11.89 -7.46 -2.74
CA VAL A 52 -12.68 -7.75 -1.53
C VAL A 52 -13.49 -9.02 -1.71
N MET A 53 -14.16 -9.20 -2.85
CA MET A 53 -14.93 -10.42 -3.15
C MET A 53 -14.07 -11.69 -3.17
N ARG A 54 -12.78 -11.61 -3.51
CA ARG A 54 -11.85 -12.73 -3.45
C ARG A 54 -11.24 -12.96 -2.06
N GLY A 55 -11.54 -12.09 -1.09
CA GLY A 55 -10.98 -12.16 0.27
C GLY A 55 -9.50 -11.77 0.37
N GLU A 56 -8.96 -11.15 -0.69
CA GLU A 56 -7.55 -10.78 -0.81
C GLU A 56 -7.27 -9.39 -0.20
N ALA A 57 -8.30 -8.54 -0.11
CA ALA A 57 -8.15 -7.17 0.39
C ALA A 57 -8.01 -7.14 1.92
N ARG A 58 -7.08 -6.31 2.40
CA ARG A 58 -6.83 -6.09 3.83
C ARG A 58 -6.94 -4.60 4.13
N ALA A 59 -7.41 -4.26 5.32
CA ALA A 59 -7.49 -2.89 5.80
C ALA A 59 -6.86 -2.76 7.18
N VAL A 60 -6.25 -1.60 7.43
CA VAL A 60 -5.69 -1.22 8.72
C VAL A 60 -6.59 -0.20 9.42
N PHE A 61 -6.85 -0.45 10.69
CA PHE A 61 -7.65 0.38 11.56
C PHE A 61 -6.79 0.93 12.69
N ARG A 62 -6.91 2.24 12.90
CA ARG A 62 -6.30 2.94 14.04
C ARG A 62 -7.41 3.63 14.81
N ASN A 63 -7.54 3.29 16.10
CA ASN A 63 -8.62 3.78 16.97
C ASN A 63 -10.03 3.54 16.38
N GLY A 64 -10.26 2.35 15.80
CA GLY A 64 -11.54 1.94 15.22
C GLY A 64 -11.90 2.59 13.86
N ARG A 65 -11.02 3.44 13.31
CA ARG A 65 -11.20 4.06 11.99
C ARG A 65 -10.27 3.43 10.98
N MET A 66 -10.77 3.14 9.77
CA MET A 66 -9.92 2.73 8.66
C MET A 66 -8.96 3.86 8.29
N THR A 67 -7.68 3.52 8.23
CA THR A 67 -6.58 4.46 7.92
C THR A 67 -5.72 3.98 6.76
N GLY A 68 -5.96 2.78 6.26
CA GLY A 68 -5.29 2.23 5.10
C GLY A 68 -5.98 0.98 4.57
N TYR A 69 -5.73 0.66 3.32
CA TYR A 69 -6.11 -0.61 2.71
C TYR A 69 -5.07 -1.04 1.68
N THR A 70 -5.06 -2.34 1.38
CA THR A 70 -4.25 -2.93 0.33
C THR A 70 -5.07 -3.92 -0.48
N THR A 71 -4.85 -3.94 -1.80
CA THR A 71 -5.33 -5.00 -2.68
C THR A 71 -4.33 -6.14 -2.83
N GLY A 72 -3.28 -6.16 -2.01
CA GLY A 72 -2.15 -7.08 -2.05
C GLY A 72 -0.82 -6.34 -1.93
N ILE A 73 0.15 -6.93 -1.24
CA ILE A 73 1.51 -6.40 -1.12
C ILE A 73 2.36 -7.07 -2.18
N GLY A 74 2.79 -6.31 -3.18
CA GLY A 74 3.58 -6.83 -4.30
C GLY A 74 3.43 -5.98 -5.56
N PHE A 75 3.79 -6.57 -6.70
CA PHE A 75 3.96 -5.82 -7.95
C PHE A 75 2.62 -5.40 -8.60
N PHE A 76 1.57 -6.18 -8.37
CA PHE A 76 0.24 -5.99 -8.96
C PHE A 76 -0.78 -5.37 -8.01
N GLY A 77 -0.50 -5.38 -6.71
CA GLY A 77 -1.37 -4.81 -5.70
C GLY A 77 -1.03 -3.35 -5.43
N HIS A 78 -2.04 -2.52 -5.17
CA HIS A 78 -1.83 -1.16 -4.71
C HIS A 78 -2.21 -1.05 -3.22
N THR A 79 -1.55 -0.13 -2.53
CA THR A 79 -1.77 0.12 -1.11
C THR A 79 -1.91 1.61 -0.89
N VAL A 80 -2.88 2.00 -0.06
CA VAL A 80 -3.19 3.38 0.25
C VAL A 80 -3.31 3.52 1.75
N ALA A 81 -2.69 4.54 2.32
CA ALA A 81 -2.73 4.78 3.75
C ALA A 81 -2.57 6.28 4.08
N GLU A 82 -3.07 6.67 5.24
CA GLU A 82 -2.90 8.05 5.74
C GLU A 82 -1.47 8.33 6.18
N SER A 83 -0.80 7.34 6.79
CA SER A 83 0.56 7.48 7.30
C SER A 83 1.47 6.32 6.88
N ASN A 84 2.78 6.53 7.05
CA ASN A 84 3.75 5.47 6.85
C ASN A 84 3.58 4.32 7.85
N ASP A 85 3.15 4.57 9.08
CA ASP A 85 2.95 3.51 10.07
C ASP A 85 1.75 2.62 9.71
N ASP A 86 0.69 3.20 9.15
CA ASP A 86 -0.45 2.46 8.60
C ASP A 86 0.00 1.54 7.44
N LEU A 87 0.89 2.06 6.58
CA LEU A 87 1.42 1.32 5.43
C LEU A 87 2.39 0.20 5.88
N LYS A 88 3.28 0.48 6.84
CA LYS A 88 4.15 -0.52 7.44
C LYS A 88 3.34 -1.62 8.12
N ALA A 89 2.24 -1.30 8.81
CA ALA A 89 1.36 -2.30 9.40
C ALA A 89 0.73 -3.22 8.34
N LEU A 90 0.28 -2.67 7.20
CA LEU A 90 -0.23 -3.47 6.08
C LEU A 90 0.84 -4.36 5.47
N ILE A 91 2.02 -3.82 5.16
CA ILE A 91 3.18 -4.62 4.71
C ILE A 91 3.45 -5.71 5.74
N SER A 92 3.47 -5.35 7.02
CA SER A 92 3.72 -6.26 8.12
C SER A 92 2.57 -7.20 8.48
N SER A 93 1.49 -7.20 7.72
CA SER A 93 0.43 -8.21 7.83
C SER A 93 0.47 -9.22 6.69
N ALA A 94 1.19 -8.92 5.61
CA ALA A 94 1.23 -9.77 4.43
C ALA A 94 1.94 -11.10 4.73
N GLU A 95 1.44 -12.18 4.15
CA GLU A 95 2.08 -13.49 4.24
C GLU A 95 3.33 -13.53 3.36
N GLU A 96 3.27 -12.88 2.21
CA GLU A 96 4.38 -12.73 1.27
C GLU A 96 4.32 -11.37 0.54
N ILE A 97 5.41 -11.03 -0.15
CA ILE A 97 5.45 -9.92 -1.10
C ILE A 97 5.36 -10.54 -2.51
N ALA A 98 4.21 -10.39 -3.15
CA ALA A 98 3.90 -11.08 -4.40
C ALA A 98 4.68 -10.53 -5.62
N GLY A 99 5.08 -11.44 -6.51
CA GLY A 99 5.74 -11.11 -7.78
C GLY A 99 7.18 -10.58 -7.61
N PRO A 100 7.65 -9.69 -8.52
CA PRO A 100 9.00 -9.12 -8.45
C PRO A 100 9.32 -8.31 -7.19
N GLY A 101 8.31 -7.84 -6.46
CA GLY A 101 8.45 -7.00 -5.27
C GLY A 101 7.38 -5.92 -5.21
N MET A 102 7.28 -5.26 -4.06
CA MET A 102 6.42 -4.09 -3.89
C MET A 102 7.10 -2.84 -4.48
N LEU A 103 6.29 -1.95 -5.04
CA LEU A 103 6.76 -0.69 -5.61
C LEU A 103 6.77 0.39 -4.52
N VAL A 104 7.94 0.80 -4.04
CA VAL A 104 8.05 1.83 -2.99
C VAL A 104 8.47 3.15 -3.62
N PRO A 105 7.74 4.27 -3.40
CA PRO A 105 8.20 5.59 -3.79
C PRO A 105 9.58 5.90 -3.21
N THR A 106 10.60 6.08 -4.04
CA THR A 106 11.99 6.32 -3.60
C THR A 106 12.10 7.62 -2.81
N ARG A 107 11.19 8.58 -3.05
CA ARG A 107 11.10 9.84 -2.31
C ARG A 107 10.58 9.65 -0.89
N ASN A 108 9.89 8.55 -0.59
CA ASN A 108 9.48 8.20 0.77
C ASN A 108 10.64 7.54 1.52
N SER A 109 11.63 8.36 1.92
CA SER A 109 12.87 7.89 2.54
C SER A 109 12.63 7.15 3.87
N GLU A 110 11.59 7.51 4.60
CA GLU A 110 11.23 6.85 5.86
C GLU A 110 10.79 5.40 5.63
N LEU A 111 9.84 5.19 4.71
CA LEU A 111 9.37 3.85 4.36
C LEU A 111 10.49 3.02 3.71
N LEU A 112 11.27 3.62 2.80
CA LEU A 112 12.38 2.94 2.15
C LEU A 112 13.44 2.48 3.18
N ARG A 113 13.82 3.36 4.11
CA ARG A 113 14.76 3.01 5.18
C ARG A 113 14.22 1.89 6.06
N TRP A 114 12.96 1.99 6.48
CA TRP A 114 12.32 0.93 7.26
C TRP A 114 12.36 -0.40 6.52
N CYS A 115 12.04 -0.45 5.22
CA CYS A 115 12.12 -1.69 4.43
C CYS A 115 13.52 -2.31 4.48
N LEU A 116 14.57 -1.50 4.37
CA LEU A 116 15.96 -1.96 4.43
C LEU A 116 16.33 -2.47 5.84
N ASP A 117 15.87 -1.79 6.89
CA ASP A 117 16.08 -2.21 8.29
C ASP A 117 15.37 -3.55 8.59
N GLN A 118 14.24 -3.81 7.92
CA GLN A 118 13.56 -5.11 7.95
C GLN A 118 14.31 -6.22 7.23
N GLY A 119 15.37 -5.89 6.48
CA GLY A 119 16.17 -6.84 5.70
C GLY A 119 15.66 -7.04 4.27
N LEU A 120 14.63 -6.29 3.85
CA LEU A 120 14.21 -6.25 2.45
C LEU A 120 15.27 -5.54 1.61
N ARG A 121 15.35 -5.86 0.33
CA ARG A 121 16.37 -5.36 -0.59
C ARG A 121 15.75 -4.69 -1.80
N ILE A 122 16.42 -3.62 -2.26
CA ILE A 122 16.14 -3.02 -3.55
C ILE A 122 16.62 -4.00 -4.62
N GLN A 123 15.70 -4.46 -5.47
CA GLN A 123 16.00 -5.32 -6.62
C GLN A 123 16.48 -4.48 -7.79
N TYR A 124 15.72 -3.44 -8.13
CA TYR A 124 16.06 -2.48 -9.19
C TYR A 124 15.25 -1.19 -9.02
N PRO A 125 15.76 -0.06 -9.55
CA PRO A 125 14.99 1.17 -9.66
C PRO A 125 13.94 1.07 -10.78
N ALA A 126 12.82 1.75 -10.61
CA ALA A 126 11.78 1.92 -11.61
C ALA A 126 11.26 3.37 -11.59
N THR A 127 10.38 3.74 -12.52
CA THR A 127 9.77 5.08 -12.55
C THR A 127 8.30 4.96 -12.92
N LEU A 128 7.43 5.48 -12.06
CA LEU A 128 6.02 5.68 -12.38
C LEU A 128 5.88 6.95 -13.23
N MET A 129 5.34 6.80 -14.42
CA MET A 129 5.10 7.89 -15.36
C MET A 129 3.59 8.11 -15.49
N ALA A 130 3.16 9.36 -15.32
CA ALA A 130 1.79 9.77 -15.60
C ALA A 130 1.75 10.50 -16.94
N ARG A 131 0.68 10.31 -17.70
CA ARG A 131 0.43 11.10 -18.91
C ARG A 131 -0.16 12.45 -18.48
N GLY A 132 0.62 13.52 -18.63
CA GLY A 132 0.24 14.88 -18.20
C GLY A 132 0.85 15.28 -16.86
N GLY A 133 0.19 16.18 -16.12
CA GLY A 133 0.67 16.66 -14.83
C GLY A 133 0.64 15.54 -13.78
N TYR A 134 1.81 15.20 -13.22
CA TYR A 134 1.88 14.30 -12.08
C TYR A 134 1.64 15.08 -10.79
N GLN A 135 0.56 14.77 -10.08
CA GLN A 135 0.34 15.25 -8.72
C GLN A 135 0.71 14.12 -7.75
N PRO A 136 1.73 14.31 -6.89
CA PRO A 136 2.07 13.30 -5.90
C PRO A 136 0.88 13.10 -4.93
N PRO A 137 0.54 11.85 -4.57
CA PRO A 137 -0.46 11.57 -3.57
C PRO A 137 -0.16 12.28 -2.23
N LYS A 138 -1.21 12.70 -1.52
CA LYS A 138 -1.08 13.44 -0.25
C LYS A 138 -0.80 12.55 0.97
N GLY A 139 -0.88 11.24 0.80
CA GLY A 139 -0.68 10.23 1.84
C GLY A 139 0.37 9.18 1.46
N ALA A 140 0.50 8.16 2.29
CA ALA A 140 1.42 7.06 2.05
C ALA A 140 0.80 6.06 1.05
N PHE A 141 1.58 5.60 0.08
CA PHE A 141 1.07 4.69 -0.94
C PHE A 141 2.14 3.74 -1.50
N LEU A 142 1.66 2.62 -2.04
CA LEU A 142 2.40 1.75 -2.96
C LEU A 142 1.58 1.67 -4.26
N PRO A 143 2.11 2.09 -5.42
CA PRO A 143 1.42 1.94 -6.68
C PRO A 143 1.43 0.48 -7.15
N SER A 144 0.62 0.18 -8.16
CA SER A 144 0.61 -1.08 -8.90
C SER A 144 1.04 -0.80 -10.34
N ILE A 145 1.65 -1.78 -11.01
CA ILE A 145 1.88 -1.65 -12.46
C ILE A 145 0.59 -1.69 -13.30
N LEU A 146 -0.52 -2.12 -12.69
CA LEU A 146 -1.80 -2.18 -13.36
C LEU A 146 -2.46 -0.78 -13.46
N TYR A 147 -2.04 0.20 -12.64
CA TYR A 147 -2.73 1.49 -12.47
C TYR A 147 -1.88 2.69 -12.04
#